data_AF-A0A3B9KG07-F1
#
_entry.id   AF-A0A3B9KG07-F1
#
_cell.length_a   1.000
_cell.length_b   1.000
_cell.length_c   1.000
_cell.angle_alpha   90.00
_cell.angle_beta   90.00
_cell.angle_gamma   90.00
#
_symmetry.space_group_name_H-M   'P 1'
#
loop_
_entity.id
_entity.type
_entity.pdbx_description
1 polymer ?
#
loop_
_entity_poly.entity_id
_entity_poly.type
_entity_poly.pdbx_seq_one_letter_code
_entity_poly.pdbx_strand_id
1 'polypeptide(L)'
;MPGTENTPSATTTEGHGPRPVRAPRGTAISCKGWQQEAALRMIMNNLDPDVAERPDDLVVYGGSGRAARSWAAFDAIVRSLRQLEDDETLLVQSGKPVGIFRTHADAPRVLIANSNLVPHWGNWDEFRRLEALGLTMYGQMTAGSWIYIGS
;
A
#
# COMPACT_ATOMS: atom_id res chain seq x y z
N MET A 1 28.63 -4.08 46.99
CA MET A 1 28.69 -4.09 45.52
C MET A 1 27.26 -4.27 45.00
N PRO A 2 26.57 -3.22 44.57
CA PRO A 2 25.21 -3.33 44.06
C PRO A 2 25.24 -3.88 42.63
N GLY A 3 24.37 -4.84 42.35
CA GLY A 3 24.20 -5.43 41.03
C GLY A 3 23.57 -4.44 40.06
N THR A 4 24.12 -4.38 38.85
CA THR A 4 23.58 -3.64 37.72
C THR A 4 22.33 -4.34 37.21
N GLU A 5 21.16 -3.72 37.42
CA GLU A 5 19.92 -4.07 36.73
C GLU A 5 20.08 -3.80 35.23
N ASN A 6 19.94 -4.86 34.43
CA ASN A 6 19.85 -4.76 32.98
C ASN A 6 18.42 -4.35 32.64
N THR A 7 18.19 -3.06 32.42
CA THR A 7 16.94 -2.55 31.86
C THR A 7 16.77 -3.12 30.45
N PRO A 8 15.67 -3.81 30.12
CA PRO A 8 15.43 -4.24 28.74
C PRO A 8 15.23 -2.99 27.87
N SER A 9 16.13 -2.82 26.90
CA SER A 9 16.04 -1.79 25.87
C SER A 9 14.68 -1.86 25.20
N ALA A 10 13.92 -0.77 25.29
CA ALA A 10 12.62 -0.62 24.66
C ALA A 10 12.78 -0.88 23.16
N THR A 11 12.03 -1.84 22.65
CA THR A 11 11.92 -2.13 21.21
C THR A 11 11.42 -0.85 20.55
N THR A 12 12.25 -0.22 19.72
CA THR A 12 11.88 0.94 18.92
C THR A 12 10.71 0.53 18.02
N THR A 13 9.50 0.98 18.34
CA THR A 13 8.36 0.91 17.43
C THR A 13 8.72 1.77 16.23
N GLU A 14 9.23 1.18 15.15
CA GLU A 14 9.38 1.89 13.89
C GLU A 14 8.02 2.48 13.50
N GLY A 15 7.94 3.81 13.54
CA GLY A 15 6.70 4.54 13.30
C GLY A 15 6.27 4.36 11.86
N HIS A 16 5.10 3.74 11.66
CA HIS A 16 4.45 3.69 10.36
C HIS A 16 3.87 5.08 10.10
N GLY A 17 4.63 5.93 9.39
CA GLY A 17 4.30 7.35 9.25
C GLY A 17 4.79 7.98 7.95
N PRO A 18 4.41 9.25 7.73
CA PRO A 18 4.75 9.99 6.52
C PRO A 18 6.24 10.12 6.33
N ARG A 19 6.66 9.89 5.08
CA ARG A 19 8.04 9.99 4.64
C ARG A 19 8.09 10.13 3.12
N PRO A 20 9.14 10.76 2.57
CA PRO A 20 9.35 10.77 1.13
C PRO A 20 9.43 9.34 0.59
N VAL A 21 8.56 9.03 -0.37
CA VAL A 21 8.56 7.76 -1.09
C VAL A 21 8.95 8.05 -2.53
N ARG A 22 9.86 7.26 -3.11
CA ARG A 22 10.22 7.35 -4.52
C ARG A 22 10.45 5.95 -5.07
N ALA A 23 10.08 5.75 -6.34
CA ALA A 23 10.28 4.47 -6.99
C ALA A 23 11.79 4.17 -7.16
N PRO A 24 12.26 2.96 -6.79
CA PRO A 24 13.60 2.49 -7.13
C PRO A 24 13.88 2.60 -8.64
N ARG A 25 15.12 2.97 -8.98
CA ARG A 25 15.58 3.17 -10.38
C ARG A 25 16.69 2.18 -10.73
N GLY A 26 16.95 1.99 -12.02
CA GLY A 26 17.97 1.07 -12.52
C GLY A 26 17.51 -0.40 -12.59
N THR A 27 18.46 -1.30 -12.84
CA THR A 27 18.21 -2.72 -13.14
C THR A 27 18.26 -3.64 -11.91
N ALA A 28 18.77 -3.17 -10.77
CA ALA A 28 18.74 -3.93 -9.52
C ALA A 28 17.30 -4.05 -9.02
N ILE A 29 16.92 -5.23 -8.51
CA ILE A 29 15.58 -5.50 -7.98
C ILE A 29 15.65 -5.85 -6.49
N SER A 30 14.56 -5.57 -5.77
CA SER A 30 14.40 -5.87 -4.34
C SER A 30 13.33 -6.93 -4.06
N CYS A 31 12.46 -7.20 -5.05
CA CYS A 31 11.54 -8.33 -5.05
C CYS A 31 12.17 -9.58 -5.69
N LYS A 32 11.47 -10.71 -5.58
CA LYS A 32 11.90 -12.02 -6.14
C LYS A 32 11.82 -12.11 -7.67
N GLY A 33 11.00 -11.25 -8.29
CA GLY A 33 10.83 -11.18 -9.74
C GLY A 33 10.43 -9.78 -10.22
N TRP A 34 10.53 -9.56 -11.53
CA TRP A 34 10.23 -8.27 -12.15
C TRP A 34 8.75 -7.88 -12.08
N GLN A 35 7.84 -8.85 -12.04
CA GLN A 35 6.40 -8.57 -11.94
C GLN A 35 6.04 -7.96 -10.58
N GLN A 36 6.61 -8.48 -9.49
CA GLN A 36 6.45 -7.98 -8.13
C GLN A 36 7.19 -6.64 -7.97
N GLU A 37 8.41 -6.54 -8.51
CA GLU A 37 9.19 -5.30 -8.50
C GLU A 37 8.48 -4.17 -9.27
N ALA A 38 7.82 -4.49 -10.39
CA ALA A 38 7.02 -3.51 -11.14
C ALA A 38 5.89 -2.97 -10.28
N ALA A 39 5.10 -3.83 -9.62
CA ALA A 39 4.04 -3.39 -8.72
C ALA A 39 4.60 -2.53 -7.56
N LEU A 40 5.75 -2.91 -6.99
CA LEU A 40 6.42 -2.16 -5.92
C LEU A 40 6.85 -0.76 -6.39
N ARG A 41 7.50 -0.66 -7.55
CA ARG A 41 7.92 0.62 -8.12
C ARG A 41 6.73 1.50 -8.43
N MET A 42 5.66 0.93 -8.94
CA MET A 42 4.48 1.69 -9.32
C MET A 42 3.69 2.24 -8.13
N ILE A 43 3.52 1.48 -7.04
CA ILE A 43 2.91 2.05 -5.82
C ILE A 43 3.78 3.16 -5.23
N MET A 44 5.11 3.01 -5.28
CA MET A 44 6.04 4.06 -4.84
C MET A 44 6.04 5.28 -5.77
N ASN A 45 5.87 5.09 -7.08
CA ASN A 45 5.73 6.17 -8.06
C ASN A 45 4.47 6.99 -7.83
N ASN A 46 3.35 6.33 -7.52
CA ASN A 46 2.10 7.00 -7.16
C ASN A 46 2.24 7.90 -5.91
N LEU A 47 3.27 7.72 -5.08
CA LEU A 47 3.54 8.52 -3.88
C LEU A 47 4.81 9.37 -4.02
N ASP A 48 5.38 9.46 -5.22
CA ASP A 48 6.52 10.33 -5.48
C ASP A 48 6.09 11.80 -5.29
N PRO A 49 6.85 12.64 -4.53
CA PRO A 49 6.53 14.06 -4.35
C PRO A 49 6.39 14.86 -5.65
N ASP A 50 7.02 14.39 -6.73
CA ASP A 50 6.94 15.04 -8.04
C ASP A 50 5.73 14.55 -8.87
N VAL A 51 4.96 13.59 -8.35
CA VAL A 51 3.82 12.95 -9.01
C VAL A 51 2.53 13.16 -8.23
N ALA A 52 2.52 12.89 -6.93
CA ALA A 52 1.34 12.91 -6.09
C ALA A 52 0.97 14.32 -5.62
N GLU A 53 -0.33 14.63 -5.54
CA GLU A 53 -0.82 15.90 -5.00
C GLU A 53 -0.49 16.09 -3.50
N ARG A 54 -0.60 15.02 -2.68
CA ARG A 54 -0.36 15.10 -1.24
C ARG A 54 0.14 13.76 -0.67
N PRO A 55 1.40 13.37 -0.94
CA PRO A 55 1.93 12.04 -0.67
C PRO A 55 2.02 11.68 0.82
N ASP A 56 2.21 12.65 1.72
CA ASP A 56 2.28 12.40 3.17
C ASP A 56 0.96 11.83 3.74
N ASP A 57 -0.16 12.15 3.08
CA ASP A 57 -1.50 11.62 3.39
C ASP A 57 -1.85 10.40 2.52
N LEU A 58 -0.89 9.89 1.75
CA LEU A 58 -1.04 8.83 0.74
C LEU A 58 -1.97 9.21 -0.42
N VAL A 59 -2.32 10.49 -0.56
CA VAL A 59 -3.22 11.01 -1.60
C VAL A 59 -2.44 11.26 -2.87
N VAL A 60 -2.89 10.63 -3.95
CA VAL A 60 -2.29 10.71 -5.29
C VAL A 60 -2.93 11.82 -6.09
N TYR A 61 -4.25 11.77 -6.31
CA TYR A 61 -5.01 12.79 -7.05
C TYR A 61 -6.51 12.67 -6.81
N GLY A 62 -7.27 13.65 -7.32
CA GLY A 62 -8.73 13.57 -7.39
C GLY A 62 -9.40 13.69 -6.02
N GLY A 63 -8.89 14.60 -5.18
CA GLY A 63 -9.42 14.90 -3.85
C GLY A 63 -8.86 13.97 -2.77
N SER A 64 -9.47 12.79 -2.58
CA SER A 64 -9.06 11.81 -1.55
C SER A 64 -8.60 10.47 -2.14
N GLY A 65 -8.28 10.44 -3.44
CA GLY A 65 -7.80 9.25 -4.12
C GLY A 65 -6.44 8.82 -3.57
N ARG A 66 -6.36 7.68 -2.88
CA ARG A 66 -5.17 7.22 -2.16
C ARG A 66 -4.55 5.97 -2.76
N ALA A 67 -3.23 5.82 -2.58
CA ALA A 67 -2.49 4.63 -3.01
C ALA A 67 -2.59 3.45 -2.03
N ALA A 68 -2.70 3.75 -0.74
CA ALA A 68 -2.88 2.77 0.33
C ALA A 68 -3.75 3.36 1.46
N ARG A 69 -4.38 2.50 2.26
CA ARG A 69 -5.37 2.91 3.27
C ARG A 69 -4.76 3.72 4.41
N SER A 70 -3.56 3.34 4.82
CA SER A 70 -2.78 3.94 5.89
C SER A 70 -1.31 3.61 5.68
N TRP A 71 -0.41 4.31 6.39
CA TRP A 71 1.03 4.01 6.33
C TRP A 71 1.34 2.58 6.75
N ALA A 72 0.62 2.06 7.76
CA ALA A 72 0.72 0.65 8.15
C ALA A 72 0.35 -0.32 7.01
N ALA A 73 -0.69 0.01 6.23
CA ALA A 73 -1.08 -0.78 5.07
C ALA A 73 -0.06 -0.66 3.92
N PHE A 74 0.47 0.54 3.66
CA PHE A 74 1.53 0.76 2.68
C PHE A 74 2.78 -0.07 3.01
N ASP A 75 3.27 0.00 4.24
CA ASP A 75 4.44 -0.74 4.69
C ASP A 75 4.21 -2.26 4.60
N ALA A 76 3.01 -2.71 4.92
CA ALA A 76 2.62 -4.10 4.74
C ALA A 76 2.60 -4.52 3.26
N ILE A 77 2.08 -3.69 2.35
CA ILE A 77 2.09 -3.96 0.90
C ILE A 77 3.53 -4.08 0.40
N VAL A 78 4.41 -3.13 0.78
CA VAL A 78 5.83 -3.14 0.39
C VAL A 78 6.53 -4.41 0.87
N ARG A 79 6.31 -4.81 2.14
CA ARG A 79 6.85 -6.06 2.67
C ARG A 79 6.31 -7.29 1.93
N SER A 80 5.00 -7.34 1.70
CA SER A 80 4.36 -8.44 0.98
C SER A 80 4.91 -8.58 -0.45
N LEU A 81 5.02 -7.49 -1.21
CA LEU A 81 5.54 -7.53 -2.59
C LEU A 81 7.01 -8.00 -2.65
N ARG A 82 7.83 -7.67 -1.65
CA ARG A 82 9.23 -8.15 -1.58
C ARG A 82 9.33 -9.65 -1.29
N GLN A 83 8.35 -10.21 -0.60
CA GLN A 83 8.32 -11.62 -0.19
C GLN A 83 7.51 -12.52 -1.12
N LEU A 84 6.63 -11.95 -1.94
CA LEU A 84 5.69 -12.66 -2.82
C LEU A 84 6.43 -13.52 -3.86
N GLU A 85 6.07 -14.80 -3.91
CA GLU A 85 6.60 -15.75 -4.90
C GLU A 85 5.97 -15.56 -6.29
N ASP A 86 6.56 -16.21 -7.30
CA ASP A 86 6.08 -16.16 -8.69
C ASP A 86 4.80 -16.94 -8.93
N ASP A 87 4.43 -17.85 -8.04
CA ASP A 87 3.16 -18.60 -8.07
C ASP A 87 2.17 -18.14 -6.98
N GLU A 88 2.34 -16.94 -6.46
CA GLU A 88 1.46 -16.34 -5.46
C GLU A 88 0.77 -15.06 -5.99
N THR A 89 -0.38 -14.76 -5.39
CA THR A 89 -1.17 -13.56 -5.66
C THR A 89 -1.51 -12.84 -4.35
N LEU A 90 -1.12 -11.57 -4.25
CA LEU A 90 -1.49 -10.65 -3.18
C LEU A 90 -2.90 -10.09 -3.41
N LEU A 91 -3.76 -10.15 -2.39
CA LEU A 91 -5.06 -9.50 -2.39
C LEU A 91 -5.00 -8.18 -1.64
N VAL A 92 -5.42 -7.09 -2.31
CA VAL A 92 -5.54 -5.75 -1.72
C VAL A 92 -7.01 -5.35 -1.71
N GLN A 93 -7.57 -5.19 -0.51
CA GLN A 93 -8.94 -4.75 -0.30
C GLN A 93 -8.92 -3.30 0.20
N SER A 94 -9.51 -2.38 -0.56
CA SER A 94 -9.54 -0.93 -0.27
C SER A 94 -8.21 -0.43 0.32
N GLY A 95 -7.12 -0.63 -0.43
CA GLY A 95 -5.77 -0.18 -0.06
C GLY A 95 -5.12 -0.90 1.13
N LYS A 96 -5.63 -2.05 1.58
CA LYS A 96 -5.05 -2.88 2.64
C LYS A 96 -4.68 -4.27 2.10
N PRO A 97 -3.46 -4.77 2.36
CA PRO A 97 -3.11 -6.15 2.01
C PRO A 97 -3.82 -7.09 2.99
N VAL A 98 -4.67 -7.99 2.47
CA VAL A 98 -5.54 -8.85 3.31
C VAL A 98 -5.18 -10.33 3.25
N GLY A 99 -4.42 -10.76 2.26
CA GLY A 99 -3.98 -12.14 2.15
C GLY A 99 -3.12 -12.40 0.92
N ILE A 100 -2.36 -13.48 0.97
CA ILE A 100 -1.60 -14.03 -0.14
C ILE A 100 -2.07 -15.46 -0.33
N PHE A 101 -2.36 -15.83 -1.58
CA PHE A 101 -2.78 -17.17 -1.93
C PHE A 101 -1.91 -17.70 -3.05
N ARG A 102 -1.61 -19.00 -2.99
CA ARG A 102 -0.96 -19.70 -4.10
C ARG A 102 -1.92 -19.79 -5.29
N THR A 103 -1.43 -19.41 -6.45
CA THR A 103 -2.10 -19.47 -7.75
C THR A 103 -1.20 -20.22 -8.74
N HIS A 104 -0.64 -19.54 -9.75
CA HIS A 104 0.29 -20.08 -10.74
C HIS A 104 1.06 -18.94 -11.42
N ALA A 105 2.15 -19.25 -12.13
CA ALA A 105 3.05 -18.25 -12.73
C ALA A 105 2.35 -17.27 -13.68
N ASP A 106 1.34 -17.72 -14.45
CA ASP A 106 0.61 -16.86 -15.40
C ASP A 106 -0.52 -16.03 -14.75
N ALA A 107 -0.80 -16.22 -13.47
CA ALA A 107 -1.81 -15.44 -12.77
C ALA A 107 -1.31 -14.01 -12.45
N PRO A 108 -2.21 -13.05 -12.22
CA PRO A 108 -1.82 -11.74 -11.70
C PRO A 108 -1.11 -11.86 -10.34
N ARG A 109 0.00 -11.13 -10.16
CA ARG A 109 0.69 -11.04 -8.86
C ARG A 109 -0.11 -10.27 -7.81
N VAL A 110 -0.97 -9.34 -8.24
CA VAL A 110 -1.79 -8.52 -7.33
C VAL A 110 -3.20 -8.41 -7.89
N LEU A 111 -4.19 -8.66 -7.04
CA LEU A 111 -5.60 -8.38 -7.32
C LEU A 111 -6.09 -7.30 -6.36
N ILE A 112 -6.73 -6.28 -6.91
CA ILE A 112 -7.12 -5.07 -6.16
C ILE A 112 -8.62 -4.85 -6.31
N ALA A 113 -9.31 -4.66 -5.18
CA ALA A 113 -10.70 -4.24 -5.14
C ALA A 113 -10.83 -3.08 -4.15
N ASN A 114 -11.04 -1.86 -4.68
CA ASN A 114 -11.12 -0.64 -3.88
C ASN A 114 -12.54 -0.04 -3.92
N SER A 115 -12.97 0.58 -2.82
CA SER A 115 -14.19 1.39 -2.72
C SER A 115 -15.52 0.69 -3.02
N ASN A 116 -15.54 -0.63 -3.25
CA ASN A 116 -16.77 -1.34 -3.59
C ASN A 116 -17.71 -1.43 -2.38
N LEU A 117 -18.94 -0.95 -2.56
CA LEU A 117 -20.05 -1.07 -1.62
C LEU A 117 -21.24 -1.71 -2.31
N VAL A 118 -22.03 -2.49 -1.57
CA VAL A 118 -23.30 -3.01 -2.10
C VAL A 118 -24.21 -1.83 -2.47
N PRO A 119 -24.92 -1.85 -3.63
CA PRO A 119 -25.54 -0.64 -4.19
C PRO A 119 -26.46 0.15 -3.27
N HIS A 120 -27.20 -0.53 -2.39
CA HIS A 120 -28.06 0.14 -1.39
C HIS A 120 -27.29 1.11 -0.48
N TRP A 121 -26.01 0.82 -0.22
CA TRP A 121 -25.09 1.62 0.59
C TRP A 121 -24.06 2.38 -0.24
N GLY A 122 -24.20 2.40 -1.57
CA GLY A 122 -23.28 3.04 -2.51
C GLY A 122 -23.37 4.57 -2.53
N ASN A 123 -23.32 5.22 -1.37
CA ASN A 123 -23.41 6.66 -1.20
C ASN A 123 -22.25 7.21 -0.37
N TRP A 124 -22.05 8.53 -0.44
CA TRP A 124 -20.92 9.20 0.21
C TRP A 124 -21.00 9.19 1.74
N ASP A 125 -22.19 9.20 2.32
CA ASP A 125 -22.36 9.22 3.78
C ASP A 125 -21.85 7.91 4.39
N GLU A 126 -22.26 6.77 3.83
CA GLU A 126 -21.76 5.47 4.27
C GLU A 126 -20.28 5.29 3.97
N PHE A 127 -19.83 5.72 2.78
CA PHE A 127 -18.41 5.67 2.44
C PHE A 127 -17.56 6.43 3.47
N ARG A 128 -17.94 7.67 3.83
CA ARG A 128 -17.22 8.50 4.81
C ARG A 128 -17.28 7.90 6.21
N ARG A 129 -18.41 7.28 6.60
CA ARG A 129 -18.51 6.54 7.87
C ARG A 129 -17.51 5.40 7.92
N LEU A 130 -17.42 4.58 6.87
CA LEU A 130 -16.47 3.46 6.78
C LEU A 130 -15.02 3.94 6.69
N GLU A 131 -14.76 5.06 6.01
CA GLU A 131 -13.44 5.67 5.90
C GLU A 131 -12.95 6.18 7.26
N ALA A 132 -13.81 6.87 8.02
CA ALA A 132 -13.50 7.31 9.39
C ALA A 132 -13.21 6.15 10.35
N LEU A 133 -13.82 4.98 10.12
CA LEU A 133 -13.54 3.75 10.84
C LEU A 133 -12.29 3.00 10.34
N GLY A 134 -11.63 3.48 9.28
CA GLY A 134 -10.46 2.82 8.68
C GLY A 134 -10.81 1.51 7.93
N LEU A 135 -12.05 1.35 7.49
CA LEU A 135 -12.56 0.14 6.85
C LEU A 135 -12.56 0.19 5.32
N THR A 136 -12.48 1.39 4.74
CA THR A 136 -12.38 1.58 3.29
C THR A 136 -11.38 2.69 2.93
N MET A 137 -11.12 2.85 1.64
CA MET A 137 -10.22 3.82 1.03
C MET A 137 -10.78 4.20 -0.33
N TYR A 138 -10.72 5.49 -0.68
CA TYR A 138 -11.12 5.94 -2.02
C TYR A 138 -9.96 5.69 -2.99
N GLY A 139 -10.14 4.76 -3.92
CA GLY A 139 -9.10 4.38 -4.87
C GLY A 139 -8.99 5.26 -6.12
N GLN A 140 -9.93 6.16 -6.39
CA GLN A 140 -10.06 6.80 -7.71
C GLN A 140 -10.00 5.72 -8.82
N MET A 141 -9.42 6.02 -9.97
CA MET A 141 -9.11 5.09 -11.05
C MET A 141 -7.69 4.57 -10.90
N THR A 142 -6.67 5.43 -11.02
CA THR A 142 -5.25 4.99 -11.06
C THR A 142 -4.49 5.22 -9.76
N ALA A 143 -5.10 5.90 -8.78
CA ALA A 143 -4.49 6.15 -7.47
C ALA A 143 -4.33 4.84 -6.69
N GLY A 144 -5.42 4.10 -6.53
CA GLY A 144 -5.46 2.84 -5.79
C GLY A 144 -5.06 1.61 -6.61
N SER A 145 -4.88 1.75 -7.93
CA SER A 145 -4.42 0.68 -8.83
C SER A 145 -2.96 0.83 -9.27
N TRP A 146 -2.25 1.83 -8.73
CA TRP A 146 -0.80 2.03 -8.90
C TRP A 146 -0.38 2.17 -10.37
N ILE A 147 -0.99 3.11 -11.10
CA ILE A 147 -0.61 3.39 -12.49
C ILE A 147 -0.75 4.88 -12.84
N TYR A 148 -0.66 5.75 -11.84
CA TYR A 148 -0.70 7.20 -12.03
C TYR A 148 0.70 7.72 -12.40
N ILE A 149 0.74 8.64 -13.36
CA ILE A 149 1.99 9.13 -13.98
C ILE A 149 2.14 10.65 -13.92
N GLY A 150 1.31 11.33 -13.12
CA GLY A 150 1.26 12.79 -13.10
C GLY A 150 0.41 13.36 -14.23
N SER A 151 0.49 14.68 -14.41
CA SER A 151 -0.14 15.46 -15.49
C SER A 151 0.76 15.59 -16.71
#